data_AF-A0A4V3SE12-F1
#
_entry.id   AF-A0A4V3SE12-F1
#
_cell.length_a   1.000
_cell.length_b   1.000
_cell.length_c   1.000
_cell.angle_alpha   90.00
_cell.angle_beta   90.00
_cell.angle_gamma   90.00
#
_symmetry.space_group_name_H-M   'P 1'
#
loop_
_entity.id
_entity.type
_entity.pdbx_description
1 polymer ?
#
loop_
_entity_poly.entity_id
_entity_poly.type
_entity_poly.pdbx_seq_one_letter_code
_entity_poly.pdbx_strand_id
1 'polypeptide(L)'
;MLALPVSALVIFPNTFGFTARFRHFFSMKRAGEMPVTSSATVNSRSSESAKDCRKRKTLRIQYLAESVRLRELTILKMKADIDKLIEVCRYLDRGEVPQALLQELNIPFQYDWDGNSDMNLYNA
;
A
#
# COMPACT_ATOMS: atom_id res chain seq x y z
N MET A 1 12.87 13.87 -27.74
CA MET A 1 14.21 13.26 -27.55
C MET A 1 15.00 14.25 -26.70
N LEU A 2 15.43 14.02 -25.46
CA LEU A 2 15.81 12.81 -24.71
C LEU A 2 15.47 13.04 -23.22
N ALA A 3 14.80 12.08 -22.59
CA ALA A 3 15.32 11.24 -21.50
C ALA A 3 15.49 11.94 -20.13
N LEU A 4 14.53 11.65 -19.25
CA LEU A 4 14.64 11.77 -17.79
C LEU A 4 15.80 10.92 -17.25
N PRO A 5 16.47 11.35 -16.16
CA PRO A 5 17.04 10.40 -15.22
C PRO A 5 16.21 10.41 -13.92
N VAL A 6 15.37 9.39 -13.78
CA VAL A 6 14.80 8.98 -12.49
C VAL A 6 15.91 8.27 -11.74
N SER A 7 16.69 9.00 -10.94
CA SER A 7 17.78 8.42 -10.17
C SER A 7 18.00 9.20 -8.88
N ALA A 8 17.05 9.07 -7.95
CA ALA A 8 17.28 9.35 -6.54
C ALA A 8 16.88 8.10 -5.74
N LEU A 9 17.68 7.05 -5.94
CA LEU A 9 17.74 5.89 -5.08
C LEU A 9 18.34 6.33 -3.74
N VAL A 10 17.54 6.98 -2.89
CA VAL A 10 17.92 7.17 -1.48
C VAL A 10 17.48 5.92 -0.73
N ILE A 11 18.33 4.90 -0.82
CA ILE A 11 18.45 3.88 0.21
C ILE A 11 18.76 4.65 1.49
N PHE A 12 17.79 4.80 2.38
CA PHE A 12 18.07 5.14 3.77
C PHE A 12 18.60 3.87 4.44
N PRO A 13 19.91 3.77 4.76
CA PRO A 13 20.34 2.74 5.68
C PRO A 13 19.78 3.10 7.05
N ASN A 14 19.16 2.10 7.68
CA ASN A 14 18.82 2.09 9.11
C ASN A 14 20.01 2.58 9.95
N THR A 15 20.04 3.88 10.23
CA THR A 15 20.92 4.51 11.21
C THR A 15 20.11 5.50 12.04
N PHE A 16 18.97 5.07 12.58
CA PHE A 16 18.42 5.73 13.75
C PHE A 16 19.18 5.27 15.00
N GLY A 17 20.45 5.69 15.06
CA GLY A 17 21.21 5.80 16.27
C GLY A 17 20.67 6.98 17.06
N PHE A 18 19.55 6.78 17.75
CA PHE A 18 19.16 7.70 18.81
C PHE A 18 19.94 7.29 20.07
N THR A 19 21.06 7.96 20.31
CA THR A 19 21.64 8.12 21.64
C THR A 19 20.69 8.94 22.51
N ALA A 20 19.50 8.41 22.79
CA ALA A 20 18.70 8.88 23.91
C ALA A 20 19.19 8.15 25.14
N ARG A 21 20.05 8.84 25.89
CA ARG A 21 20.42 8.53 27.26
C ARG A 21 19.19 8.65 28.16
N PHE A 22 18.25 7.72 28.05
CA PHE A 22 17.23 7.52 29.08
C PHE A 22 17.89 6.71 30.21
N ARG A 23 18.54 7.41 31.15
CA ARG A 23 18.83 6.87 32.47
C ARG A 23 17.49 6.68 33.18
N HIS A 24 16.85 5.54 32.97
CA HIS A 24 15.85 5.08 33.92
C HIS A 24 16.62 4.69 35.18
N PHE A 25 16.50 5.54 36.21
CA PHE A 25 17.11 5.36 37.51
C PHE A 25 16.32 4.25 38.25
N PHE A 26 16.52 2.99 37.85
CA PHE A 26 16.05 1.86 38.65
C PHE A 26 17.09 1.63 39.76
N SER A 27 16.81 2.20 40.93
CA SER A 27 17.54 1.93 42.16
C SER A 27 17.27 0.47 42.57
N MET A 28 18.25 -0.42 42.35
CA MET A 28 18.26 -1.75 42.96
C MET A 28 19.02 -1.67 44.27
N LYS A 29 18.29 -1.81 45.37
CA LYS A 29 18.83 -2.01 46.72
C LYS A 29 19.53 -3.38 46.73
N ARG A 30 20.86 -3.35 46.88
CA ARG A 30 21.72 -4.54 46.95
C ARG A 30 21.49 -5.21 48.31
N ALA A 31 20.85 -6.38 48.33
CA ALA A 31 20.67 -7.17 49.54
C ALA A 31 21.24 -8.57 49.31
N GLY A 32 22.19 -8.95 50.18
CA GLY A 32 22.44 -10.33 50.63
C GLY A 32 23.15 -11.29 49.67
N GLU A 33 24.02 -12.11 50.23
CA GLU A 33 24.81 -13.15 49.57
C GLU A 33 23.97 -14.33 49.05
N MET A 34 24.59 -15.12 48.16
CA MET A 34 24.03 -16.04 47.14
C MET A 34 23.34 -17.31 47.69
N PRO A 35 22.59 -18.03 46.83
CA PRO A 35 23.07 -19.38 46.53
C PRO A 35 23.31 -19.59 45.03
N VAL A 36 24.46 -20.19 44.74
CA VAL A 36 24.85 -20.74 43.44
C VAL A 36 23.96 -21.96 43.20
N THR A 37 22.97 -21.80 42.34
CA THR A 37 22.36 -22.79 41.42
C THR A 37 21.18 -22.09 40.75
N SER A 38 21.00 -22.22 39.43
CA SER A 38 19.80 -21.77 38.68
C SER A 38 19.65 -20.28 38.26
N SER A 39 20.63 -19.39 38.39
CA SER A 39 20.44 -17.96 38.01
C SER A 39 20.54 -17.67 36.51
N ALA A 40 21.20 -18.55 35.74
CA ALA A 40 21.35 -18.40 34.29
C ALA A 40 20.03 -18.53 33.52
N THR A 41 19.06 -19.30 34.03
CA THR A 41 17.77 -19.56 33.37
C THR A 41 16.75 -18.46 33.61
N VAL A 42 16.81 -17.75 34.74
CA VAL A 42 15.89 -16.64 35.05
C VAL A 42 16.30 -15.37 34.29
N ASN A 43 17.61 -15.07 34.24
CA ASN A 43 18.13 -13.94 33.46
C ASN A 43 17.94 -14.15 31.95
N SER A 44 18.10 -15.38 31.45
CA SER A 44 17.88 -15.69 30.04
C SER A 44 16.41 -15.52 29.63
N ARG A 45 15.46 -15.91 30.48
CA ARG A 45 14.01 -15.70 30.25
C ARG A 45 13.63 -14.22 30.16
N SER A 46 14.11 -13.39 31.10
CA SER A 46 13.85 -11.94 31.07
C SER A 46 14.47 -11.26 29.84
N SER A 47 15.70 -11.62 29.48
CA SER A 47 16.37 -11.16 28.25
C SER A 47 15.59 -11.59 27.00
N GLU A 48 15.11 -12.82 26.93
CA GLU A 48 14.36 -13.31 25.77
C GLU A 48 13.00 -12.60 25.63
N SER A 49 12.30 -12.34 26.74
CA SER A 49 11.09 -11.50 26.72
C SER A 49 11.35 -10.08 26.21
N ALA A 50 12.48 -9.47 26.59
CA ALA A 50 12.87 -8.15 26.10
C ALA A 50 13.18 -8.14 24.59
N LYS A 51 13.83 -9.21 24.07
CA LYS A 51 14.04 -9.38 22.62
C LYS A 51 12.72 -9.58 21.90
N ASP A 52 11.81 -10.40 22.44
CA ASP A 52 10.50 -10.65 21.85
C ASP A 52 9.66 -9.36 21.76
N CYS A 53 9.71 -8.52 22.79
CA CYS A 53 9.10 -7.18 22.76
C CYS A 53 9.63 -6.32 21.60
N ARG A 54 10.96 -6.29 21.38
CA ARG A 54 11.58 -5.55 20.27
C ARG A 54 11.19 -6.13 18.91
N LYS A 55 11.18 -7.46 18.78
CA LYS A 55 10.73 -8.17 17.57
C LYS A 55 9.29 -7.80 17.24
N ARG A 56 8.38 -7.87 18.22
CA ARG A 56 6.96 -7.48 18.06
C ARG A 56 6.81 -6.02 17.64
N LYS A 57 7.56 -5.09 18.25
CA LYS A 57 7.52 -3.68 17.86
C LYS A 57 7.97 -3.49 16.41
N THR A 58 9.03 -4.18 16.00
CA THR A 58 9.56 -4.13 14.63
C THR A 58 8.52 -4.65 13.63
N LEU A 59 7.95 -5.83 13.91
CA LEU A 59 6.90 -6.42 13.08
C LEU A 59 5.67 -5.52 12.98
N ARG A 60 5.26 -4.88 14.09
CA ARG A 60 4.14 -3.92 14.09
C ARG A 60 4.44 -2.72 13.19
N ILE A 61 5.65 -2.17 13.25
CA ILE A 61 6.06 -1.05 12.40
C ILE A 61 6.07 -1.48 10.93
N GLN A 62 6.64 -2.65 10.63
CA GLN A 62 6.68 -3.19 9.27
C GLN A 62 5.27 -3.39 8.69
N TYR A 63 4.36 -3.99 9.46
CA TYR A 63 2.97 -4.19 9.05
C TYR A 63 2.26 -2.87 8.74
N LEU A 64 2.43 -1.86 9.60
CA LEU A 64 1.82 -0.54 9.39
C LEU A 64 2.42 0.17 8.18
N ALA A 65 3.73 0.06 7.95
CA ALA A 65 4.37 0.61 6.76
C ALA A 65 3.83 -0.05 5.49
N GLU A 66 3.71 -1.38 5.51
CA GLU A 66 3.19 -2.14 4.37
C GLU A 66 1.72 -1.83 4.08
N SER A 67 0.88 -1.68 5.11
CA SER A 67 -0.54 -1.34 4.92
C SER A 67 -0.72 0.06 4.31
N VAL A 68 0.08 1.03 4.74
CA VAL A 68 0.09 2.38 4.14
C VAL A 68 0.54 2.30 2.69
N ARG A 69 1.65 1.59 2.40
CA ARG A 69 2.18 1.40 1.04
C ARG A 69 1.14 0.79 0.10
N LEU A 70 0.44 -0.26 0.56
CA LEU A 70 -0.61 -0.91 -0.24
C LEU A 70 -1.76 0.04 -0.54
N ARG A 71 -2.21 0.82 0.45
CA ARG A 71 -3.26 1.81 0.27
C ARG A 71 -2.87 2.88 -0.75
N GLU A 72 -1.65 3.41 -0.65
CA GLU A 72 -1.14 4.40 -1.59
C GLU A 72 -1.09 3.85 -3.02
N LEU A 73 -0.63 2.60 -3.18
CA LEU A 73 -0.62 1.93 -4.47
C LEU A 73 -2.04 1.75 -5.06
N THR A 74 -3.01 1.36 -4.23
CA THR A 74 -4.42 1.26 -4.64
C THR A 74 -4.96 2.62 -5.09
N ILE A 75 -4.68 3.70 -4.36
CA ILE A 75 -5.10 5.06 -4.71
C ILE A 75 -4.50 5.47 -6.07
N LEU A 76 -3.21 5.21 -6.28
CA LEU A 76 -2.54 5.53 -7.54
C LEU A 76 -3.15 4.76 -8.71
N LYS A 77 -3.45 3.47 -8.53
CA LYS A 77 -4.13 2.67 -9.56
C LYS A 77 -5.51 3.24 -9.87
N MET A 78 -6.33 3.49 -8.86
CA MET A 78 -7.68 4.03 -9.03
C MET A 78 -7.64 5.40 -9.74
N LYS A 79 -6.68 6.26 -9.39
CA LYS A 79 -6.50 7.54 -10.06
C LYS A 79 -6.18 7.35 -11.55
N ALA A 80 -5.24 6.47 -11.88
CA ALA A 80 -4.90 6.18 -13.27
C ALA A 80 -6.11 5.64 -14.06
N ASP A 81 -6.96 4.82 -13.43
CA ASP A 81 -8.16 4.30 -14.07
C ASP A 81 -9.22 5.41 -14.27
N ILE A 82 -9.38 6.33 -13.32
CA ILE A 82 -10.25 7.51 -13.48
C ILE A 82 -9.74 8.41 -14.61
N ASP A 83 -8.43 8.66 -14.69
CA ASP A 83 -7.85 9.52 -15.73
C ASP A 83 -8.14 8.96 -17.13
N LYS A 84 -8.08 7.63 -17.32
CA LYS A 84 -8.49 6.95 -18.57
C LYS A 84 -9.98 7.17 -18.87
N LEU A 85 -10.85 7.03 -17.87
CA LEU A 85 -12.29 7.22 -18.05
C LEU A 85 -12.62 8.67 -18.45
N ILE A 86 -11.94 9.66 -17.86
CA ILE A 86 -12.07 11.06 -18.26
C ILE A 86 -11.65 11.24 -19.72
N GLU A 87 -10.55 10.62 -20.14
CA GLU A 87 -10.11 10.68 -21.52
C GLU A 87 -11.15 10.08 -22.48
N VAL A 88 -11.74 8.93 -22.14
CA VAL A 88 -12.84 8.31 -22.88
C VAL A 88 -14.03 9.26 -22.99
N CYS A 89 -14.48 9.86 -21.88
CA CYS A 89 -15.58 10.83 -21.90
C CYS A 89 -15.30 11.98 -22.86
N ARG A 90 -14.06 12.48 -22.93
CA ARG A 90 -13.70 13.54 -23.88
C ARG A 90 -13.79 13.12 -25.34
N TYR A 91 -13.52 11.85 -25.68
CA TYR A 91 -13.74 11.34 -27.04
C TYR A 91 -15.24 11.24 -27.34
N LEU A 92 -16.03 10.73 -26.38
CA LEU A 92 -17.49 10.63 -26.51
C LEU A 92 -18.15 12.01 -26.69
N ASP A 93 -17.69 13.03 -25.96
CA ASP A 93 -18.17 14.41 -26.10
C ASP A 93 -17.89 14.99 -27.50
N ARG A 94 -16.86 14.49 -28.19
CA ARG A 94 -16.54 14.85 -29.59
C ARG A 94 -17.32 14.00 -30.60
N GLY A 95 -18.12 13.03 -30.16
CA GLY A 95 -18.83 12.09 -31.02
C GLY A 95 -17.94 10.95 -31.56
N GLU A 96 -16.72 10.80 -31.05
CA GLU A 96 -15.80 9.75 -31.44
C GLU A 96 -15.86 8.62 -30.40
N VAL A 97 -16.25 7.42 -30.81
CA VAL A 97 -16.21 6.25 -29.93
C VAL A 97 -14.90 5.48 -30.18
N PRO A 98 -13.95 5.47 -29.22
CA PRO A 98 -12.67 4.81 -29.42
C PRO A 98 -12.87 3.29 -29.57
N GLN A 99 -12.52 2.74 -30.72
CA GLN A 99 -12.76 1.34 -31.07
C GLN A 99 -12.00 0.34 -30.17
N ALA A 100 -10.85 0.75 -29.64
CA ALA A 100 -10.10 -0.01 -28.64
C ALA A 100 -10.90 -0.24 -27.35
N LEU A 101 -11.70 0.74 -26.92
CA LEU A 101 -12.56 0.63 -25.75
C LEU A 101 -13.70 -0.37 -25.98
N LEU A 102 -14.28 -0.37 -27.19
CA LEU A 102 -15.34 -1.32 -27.55
C LEU A 102 -14.83 -2.77 -27.56
N GLN A 103 -13.58 -2.97 -27.98
CA GLN A 103 -12.91 -4.27 -27.91
C GLN A 103 -12.64 -4.70 -26.47
N GLU A 104 -12.15 -3.79 -25.61
CA GLU A 104 -11.90 -4.08 -24.20
C GLU A 104 -13.20 -4.39 -23.43
N LEU A 105 -14.29 -3.68 -23.75
CA LEU A 105 -15.60 -3.87 -23.13
C LEU A 105 -16.44 -4.98 -23.79
N ASN A 106 -15.92 -5.62 -24.83
CA ASN A 106 -16.61 -6.65 -25.62
C ASN A 106 -18.03 -6.22 -26.07
N ILE A 107 -18.18 -4.94 -26.42
CA ILE A 107 -19.44 -4.39 -26.93
C ILE A 107 -19.44 -4.55 -28.45
N PRO A 108 -20.39 -5.31 -29.03
CA PRO A 108 -20.49 -5.43 -30.49
C PRO A 108 -20.81 -4.06 -31.11
N PHE A 109 -20.12 -3.72 -32.21
CA PHE A 109 -20.17 -2.40 -32.86
C PHE A 109 -21.52 -2.07 -33.54
N GLN A 110 -22.53 -2.93 -33.42
CA GLN A 110 -23.70 -2.87 -34.29
C GLN A 110 -24.98 -2.61 -33.49
N TYR A 111 -25.33 -1.34 -33.37
CA TYR A 111 -26.72 -0.93 -33.31
C TYR A 111 -27.05 -0.36 -34.69
N ASP A 112 -27.56 -1.23 -35.58
CA ASP A 112 -28.33 -0.75 -36.71
C ASP A 112 -29.62 -0.16 -36.11
N TRP A 113 -29.66 1.16 -35.91
CA TRP A 113 -30.94 1.84 -35.67
C TRP A 113 -31.70 1.78 -36.99
N ASP A 114 -32.47 0.71 -37.17
CA ASP A 114 -33.38 0.58 -38.29
C ASP A 114 -34.54 1.54 -38.05
N GLY A 115 -34.41 2.79 -38.48
CA GLY A 115 -35.47 3.81 -38.40
C GLY A 115 -36.81 3.45 -39.09
N ASN A 116 -37.00 2.18 -39.49
CA ASN A 116 -38.22 1.58 -40.01
C ASN A 116 -39.02 0.78 -38.98
N SER A 117 -38.48 0.44 -37.81
CA SER A 117 -39.21 -0.37 -36.82
C SER A 117 -40.33 0.40 -36.10
N ASP A 118 -40.25 1.73 -36.00
CA ASP A 118 -41.28 2.58 -35.37
C ASP A 118 -42.39 3.07 -36.34
N MET A 119 -42.17 3.04 -37.65
CA MET A 119 -43.16 3.53 -38.64
C MET A 119 -44.28 2.52 -38.95
N ASN A 120 -44.15 1.27 -38.50
CA ASN A 120 -45.17 0.23 -38.70
C ASN A 120 -46.11 0.04 -37.49
N LEU A 121 -45.88 0.73 -36.37
CA LEU A 121 -46.74 0.65 -35.18
C LEU A 121 -47.94 1.62 -35.21
N TYR A 122 -47.97 2.59 -36.13
CA TYR A 122 -49.06 3.56 -36.26
C TYR A 122 -50.02 3.27 -37.43
N ASN A 123 -49.81 2.19 -38.18
CA ASN A 123 -50.62 1.80 -39.33
C ASN A 123 -51.37 0.47 -39.15
N ALA A 124 -51.61 0.05 -37.89
CA ALA A 124 -52.43 -1.13 -37.55
C ALA A 124 -53.79 -0.71 -36.99
#